data_AF-A0A6H9YVE0-F1
#
_entry.id   AF-A0A6H9YVE0-F1
#
_cell.length_a   1.000
_cell.length_b   1.000
_cell.length_c   1.000
_cell.angle_alpha   90.00
_cell.angle_beta   90.00
_cell.angle_gamma   90.00
#
_symmetry.space_group_name_H-M   'P 1'
#
loop_
_entity.id
_entity.type
_entity.pdbx_description
1 polymer ?
#
loop_
_entity_poly.entity_id
_entity_poly.type
_entity_poly.pdbx_seq_one_letter_code
_entity_poly.pdbx_strand_id
1 'polypeptide(L)'
;MSDISRATLLRAGGLSAAAAAAAAAVGSATPAAAAGREHPHVTLIRNYYAAYAAGDTAAMRERFFAPDIMWTIPGHHPLAGTKRGVNEVIAFFEQLGRAGMKAEPIFLAADGDWVVDLHRGWSTTPEGLDQVWALAFRIKNGRIVEAVNYPGDQHAADAYFWRVYPLAPIPKRLARSPR
;
A
#
# COMPACT_ATOMS: atom_id res chain seq x y z
N MET A 1 -42.33 -22.99 3.33
CA MET A 1 -42.59 -23.89 4.48
C MET A 1 -41.46 -24.90 4.55
N SER A 2 -40.65 -24.73 5.60
CA SER A 2 -39.69 -25.68 6.20
C SER A 2 -38.35 -25.95 5.50
N ASP A 3 -37.35 -25.20 5.98
CA ASP A 3 -35.89 -25.38 5.90
C ASP A 3 -35.40 -26.77 6.30
N ILE A 4 -34.33 -27.24 5.63
CA ILE A 4 -33.43 -28.28 6.15
C ILE A 4 -32.00 -27.74 6.07
N SER A 5 -31.43 -27.44 7.24
CA SER A 5 -30.08 -26.91 7.43
C SER A 5 -29.02 -28.02 7.44
N ARG A 6 -27.82 -27.69 6.94
CA ARG A 6 -26.67 -28.57 6.63
C ARG A 6 -25.88 -29.11 7.83
N ALA A 7 -26.47 -29.18 9.02
CA ALA A 7 -25.77 -29.60 10.24
C ALA A 7 -26.13 -31.03 10.68
N THR A 8 -25.87 -32.06 9.86
CA THR A 8 -25.84 -33.46 10.33
C THR A 8 -25.08 -34.34 9.34
N LEU A 9 -23.77 -34.49 9.50
CA LEU A 9 -23.02 -35.65 9.01
C LEU A 9 -21.85 -35.91 9.96
N LEU A 10 -22.16 -36.54 11.09
CA LEU A 10 -21.19 -37.14 12.01
C LEU A 10 -21.24 -38.66 11.82
N ARG A 11 -20.05 -39.22 11.54
CA ARG A 11 -19.46 -40.41 12.18
C ARG A 11 -20.23 -41.74 12.13
N ALA A 12 -19.67 -42.66 11.34
CA ALA A 12 -19.50 -44.08 11.65
C ALA A 12 -18.22 -44.52 10.89
N GLY A 13 -17.30 -45.33 11.37
CA GLY A 13 -17.09 -46.10 12.59
C GLY A 13 -15.76 -46.88 12.40
N GLY A 14 -15.21 -47.44 13.47
CA GLY A 14 -14.12 -48.43 13.37
C GLY A 14 -12.97 -48.21 14.36
N LEU A 15 -13.10 -48.81 15.54
CA LEU A 15 -12.01 -49.07 16.47
C LEU A 15 -11.28 -50.36 16.08
N SER A 16 -9.95 -50.35 16.08
CA SER A 16 -9.11 -51.54 16.30
C SER A 16 -7.79 -51.15 16.98
N ALA A 17 -7.27 -52.08 17.77
CA ALA A 17 -6.47 -51.87 18.98
C ALA A 17 -4.96 -51.59 18.80
N ALA A 18 -4.46 -50.81 19.76
CA ALA A 18 -3.16 -50.84 20.46
C ALA A 18 -1.87 -51.35 19.77
N ALA A 19 -0.89 -50.44 19.61
CA ALA A 19 0.52 -50.69 19.88
C ALA A 19 1.22 -49.37 20.26
N ALA A 20 1.96 -49.39 21.37
CA ALA A 20 2.64 -48.24 21.96
C ALA A 20 3.93 -47.88 21.20
N ALA A 21 4.14 -46.59 20.95
CA ALA A 21 5.45 -46.01 20.67
C ALA A 21 5.52 -44.60 21.28
N ALA A 22 6.54 -44.39 22.12
CA ALA A 22 6.81 -43.13 22.79
C ALA A 22 7.07 -42.01 21.77
N ALA A 23 6.15 -41.06 21.66
CA ALA A 23 6.40 -39.81 20.97
C ALA A 23 7.16 -38.89 21.94
N ALA A 24 8.47 -38.81 21.76
CA ALA A 24 9.27 -37.73 22.30
C ALA A 24 8.58 -36.40 21.95
N ALA A 25 8.41 -35.54 22.95
CA ALA A 25 8.03 -34.15 22.73
C ALA A 25 9.12 -33.51 21.86
N VAL A 26 8.91 -33.51 20.54
CA VAL A 26 9.64 -32.62 19.65
C VAL A 26 9.14 -31.24 20.04
N GLY A 27 9.89 -30.58 20.91
CA GLY A 27 9.76 -29.16 21.10
C GLY A 27 9.92 -28.54 19.71
N SER A 28 8.81 -28.18 19.09
CA SER A 28 8.80 -27.24 18.00
C SER A 28 9.16 -25.89 18.61
N ALA A 29 10.44 -25.72 18.93
CA ALA A 29 11.04 -24.42 18.94
C ALA A 29 10.90 -23.94 17.50
N THR A 30 9.87 -23.12 17.27
CA THR A 30 9.88 -22.18 16.16
C THR A 30 11.28 -21.58 16.16
N PRO A 31 12.09 -21.71 15.10
CA PRO A 31 13.31 -20.96 15.05
C PRO A 31 12.85 -19.51 15.15
N ALA A 32 13.14 -18.87 16.29
CA ALA A 32 13.08 -17.43 16.40
C ALA A 32 13.89 -16.95 15.22
N ALA A 33 13.21 -16.40 14.22
CA ALA A 33 13.85 -15.80 13.06
C ALA A 33 14.96 -14.94 13.64
N ALA A 34 16.21 -15.30 13.33
CA ALA A 34 17.37 -14.56 13.80
C ALA A 34 17.04 -13.10 13.54
N ALA A 35 17.00 -12.28 14.60
CA ALA A 35 16.67 -10.87 14.50
C ALA A 35 17.83 -10.17 13.76
N GLY A 36 17.89 -10.41 12.46
CA GLY A 36 18.73 -9.68 11.53
C GLY A 36 18.31 -8.23 11.62
N ARG A 37 19.28 -7.35 11.70
CA ARG A 37 19.08 -5.91 11.67
C ARG A 37 18.11 -5.56 10.54
N GLU A 38 17.05 -4.79 10.85
CA GLU A 38 16.06 -4.36 9.86
C GLU A 38 16.78 -3.74 8.65
N HIS A 39 16.36 -4.09 7.45
CA HIS A 39 16.96 -3.57 6.22
C HIS A 39 16.83 -2.03 6.22
N PRO A 40 17.90 -1.27 5.93
CA PRO A 40 17.87 0.20 6.03
C PRO A 40 16.80 0.84 5.16
N HIS A 41 16.45 0.23 4.02
CA HIS A 41 15.36 0.69 3.17
C HIS A 41 13.97 0.51 3.80
N VAL A 42 13.75 -0.55 4.60
CA VAL A 42 12.50 -0.71 5.36
C VAL A 42 12.36 0.41 6.39
N THR A 43 13.43 0.70 7.13
CA THR A 43 13.46 1.81 8.09
C THR A 43 13.19 3.16 7.40
N LEU A 44 13.77 3.37 6.20
CA LEU A 44 13.51 4.58 5.40
C LEU A 44 12.03 4.71 5.03
N ILE A 45 11.40 3.67 4.50
CA ILE A 45 9.97 3.70 4.11
C ILE A 45 9.08 3.87 5.33
N ARG A 46 9.40 3.26 6.47
CA ARG A 46 8.66 3.46 7.73
C ARG A 46 8.69 4.93 8.18
N ASN A 47 9.86 5.56 8.10
CA ASN A 47 10.02 6.98 8.44
C ASN A 47 9.33 7.91 7.42
N TYR A 48 9.31 7.53 6.14
CA TYR A 48 8.51 8.22 5.12
C TYR A 48 7.02 8.18 5.46
N TYR A 49 6.48 7.02 5.87
CA TYR A 49 5.08 6.91 6.29
C TYR A 49 4.77 7.76 7.54
N ALA A 50 5.71 7.89 8.47
CA ALA A 50 5.56 8.78 9.61
C ALA A 50 5.47 10.26 9.17
N ALA A 51 6.31 10.70 8.23
CA ALA A 51 6.23 12.04 7.66
C ALA A 51 4.92 12.27 6.90
N TYR A 52 4.46 11.28 6.12
CA TYR A 52 3.17 11.31 5.44
C TYR A 52 2.00 11.46 6.42
N ALA A 53 1.98 10.64 7.49
CA ALA A 53 0.93 10.69 8.50
C ALA A 53 0.86 12.05 9.23
N ALA A 54 2.01 12.69 9.43
CA ALA A 54 2.12 14.04 10.00
C ALA A 54 1.77 15.17 9.02
N GLY A 55 1.61 14.88 7.72
CA GLY A 55 1.42 15.90 6.68
C GLY A 55 2.69 16.73 6.40
N ASP A 56 3.87 16.22 6.76
CA ASP A 56 5.14 16.94 6.64
C ASP A 56 5.73 16.80 5.22
N THR A 57 5.16 17.59 4.29
CA THR A 57 5.59 17.63 2.89
C THR A 57 7.01 18.16 2.71
N ALA A 58 7.50 18.98 3.64
CA ALA A 58 8.88 19.44 3.64
C ALA A 58 9.84 18.28 3.93
N ALA A 59 9.59 17.49 4.98
CA ALA A 59 10.38 16.30 5.26
C ALA A 59 10.31 15.28 4.12
N MET A 60 9.13 15.04 3.54
CA MET A 60 8.96 14.19 2.34
C MET A 60 9.90 14.64 1.21
N ARG A 61 9.88 15.93 0.87
CA ARG A 61 10.72 16.52 -0.19
C ARG A 61 12.21 16.41 0.12
N GLU A 62 12.64 16.82 1.30
CA GLU A 62 14.06 17.05 1.60
C GLU A 62 14.80 15.77 1.98
N ARG A 63 14.10 14.84 2.64
CA ARG A 63 14.73 13.67 3.27
C ARG A 63 14.49 12.38 2.51
N PHE A 64 13.33 12.21 1.88
CA PHE A 64 12.91 10.90 1.35
C PHE A 64 12.94 10.82 -0.17
N PHE A 65 12.59 11.88 -0.89
CA PHE A 65 12.50 11.83 -2.35
C PHE A 65 13.79 12.26 -3.04
N ALA A 66 14.19 11.52 -4.08
CA ALA A 66 15.23 11.98 -5.00
C ALA A 66 14.70 13.15 -5.85
N PRO A 67 15.56 14.09 -6.30
CA PRO A 67 15.13 15.23 -7.12
C PRO A 67 14.39 14.80 -8.40
N ASP A 68 14.80 13.68 -8.99
CA ASP A 68 14.32 13.08 -10.23
C ASP A 68 13.35 11.89 -10.02
N ILE A 69 12.76 11.77 -8.82
CA ILE A 69 11.81 10.71 -8.48
C ILE A 69 10.70 10.53 -9.54
N MET A 70 10.34 9.30 -9.83
CA MET A 70 9.14 8.96 -10.59
C MET A 70 8.10 8.26 -9.70
N TRP A 71 6.87 8.78 -9.68
CA TRP A 71 5.78 8.18 -8.92
C TRP A 71 4.63 7.82 -9.85
N THR A 72 4.32 6.53 -10.00
CA THR A 72 3.30 6.05 -10.93
C THR A 72 2.04 5.61 -10.20
N ILE A 73 0.92 6.24 -10.55
CA ILE A 73 -0.42 5.90 -10.05
C ILE A 73 -1.22 5.28 -11.21
N PRO A 74 -1.65 4.02 -11.11
CA PRO A 74 -2.43 3.37 -12.15
C PRO A 74 -3.86 3.91 -12.22
N GLY A 75 -4.56 3.57 -13.31
CA GLY A 75 -5.97 3.89 -13.50
C GLY A 75 -6.22 5.06 -14.42
N HIS A 76 -7.49 5.47 -14.47
CA HIS A 76 -7.99 6.48 -15.39
C HIS A 76 -8.73 7.58 -14.64
N HIS A 77 -8.05 8.26 -13.72
CA HIS A 77 -8.62 9.33 -12.90
C HIS A 77 -7.73 10.60 -12.89
N PRO A 78 -8.23 11.76 -12.40
CA PRO A 78 -7.53 13.04 -12.49
C PRO A 78 -6.12 13.10 -11.86
N LEU A 79 -5.84 12.22 -10.90
CA LEU A 79 -4.53 12.14 -10.24
C LEU A 79 -3.64 11.01 -10.77
N ALA A 80 -4.16 10.14 -11.65
CA ALA A 80 -3.44 9.01 -12.22
C ALA A 80 -2.24 9.44 -13.10
N GLY A 81 -1.48 8.44 -13.55
CA GLY A 81 -0.30 8.61 -14.38
C GLY A 81 0.99 8.77 -13.58
N THR A 82 2.09 9.01 -14.29
CA THR A 82 3.41 9.15 -13.68
C THR A 82 3.74 10.62 -13.40
N LYS A 83 4.01 10.92 -12.13
CA LYS A 83 4.56 12.21 -11.68
C LYS A 83 6.08 12.16 -11.77
N ARG A 84 6.69 13.20 -12.32
CA ARG A 84 8.12 13.28 -12.63
C ARG A 84 8.77 14.42 -11.89
N GLY A 85 9.77 14.09 -11.09
CA GLY A 85 10.50 15.01 -10.25
C GLY A 85 9.76 15.37 -8.96
N VAL A 86 10.53 15.80 -7.96
CA VAL A 86 10.02 16.00 -6.60
C VAL A 86 8.89 17.01 -6.51
N ASN A 87 8.87 18.03 -7.38
CA ASN A 87 7.82 19.06 -7.36
C ASN A 87 6.45 18.49 -7.77
N GLU A 88 6.38 17.67 -8.81
CA GLU A 88 5.12 17.07 -9.26
C GLU A 88 4.63 16.02 -8.25
N VAL A 89 5.55 15.25 -7.67
CA VAL A 89 5.23 14.29 -6.61
C VAL A 89 4.66 14.99 -5.38
N ILE A 90 5.28 16.08 -4.90
CA ILE A 90 4.75 16.84 -3.75
C ILE A 90 3.39 17.47 -4.08
N ALA A 91 3.20 18.02 -5.28
CA ALA A 91 1.90 18.54 -5.70
C ALA A 91 0.80 17.45 -5.66
N PHE A 92 1.15 16.20 -6.02
CA PHE A 92 0.26 15.04 -5.87
C PHE A 92 -0.05 14.74 -4.39
N PHE A 93 0.95 14.72 -3.50
CA PHE A 93 0.75 14.53 -2.05
C PHE A 93 -0.12 15.63 -1.43
N GLU A 94 0.02 16.88 -1.87
CA GLU A 94 -0.86 17.98 -1.45
C GLU A 94 -2.31 17.71 -1.86
N GLN A 95 -2.55 17.15 -3.05
CA GLN A 95 -3.90 16.74 -3.43
C GLN A 95 -4.42 15.62 -2.52
N LEU A 96 -3.63 14.59 -2.23
CA LEU A 96 -4.02 13.53 -1.28
C LEU A 96 -4.37 14.10 0.10
N GLY A 97 -3.58 15.07 0.59
CA GLY A 97 -3.86 15.80 1.83
C GLY A 97 -5.21 16.53 1.80
N ARG A 98 -5.58 17.15 0.68
CA ARG A 98 -6.91 17.78 0.50
C ARG A 98 -8.07 16.78 0.56
N ALA A 99 -7.86 15.54 0.08
CA ALA A 99 -8.83 14.45 0.20
C ALA A 99 -8.86 13.80 1.61
N GLY A 100 -7.98 14.24 2.51
CA GLY A 100 -7.82 13.64 3.82
C GLY A 100 -7.34 12.18 3.74
N MET A 101 -6.53 11.85 2.73
CA MET A 101 -6.02 10.49 2.58
C MET A 101 -5.09 10.12 3.74
N LYS A 102 -5.32 8.95 4.32
CA LYS A 102 -4.54 8.33 5.39
C LYS A 102 -4.01 6.99 4.92
N ALA A 103 -2.89 6.57 5.52
CA ALA A 103 -2.25 5.31 5.23
C ALA A 103 -1.72 4.70 6.53
N GLU A 104 -1.95 3.41 6.71
CA GLU A 104 -1.47 2.60 7.84
C GLU A 104 -0.71 1.39 7.29
N PRO A 105 0.63 1.37 7.41
CA PRO A 105 1.44 0.24 6.95
C PRO A 105 1.09 -1.06 7.68
N ILE A 106 0.86 -2.12 6.91
CA ILE A 106 0.57 -3.48 7.41
C ILE A 106 1.84 -4.33 7.34
N PHE A 107 2.56 -4.27 6.21
CA PHE A 107 3.73 -5.10 5.96
C PHE A 107 4.73 -4.38 5.07
N LEU A 108 6.02 -4.64 5.28
CA LEU A 108 7.14 -4.11 4.51
C LEU A 108 8.17 -5.22 4.30
N ALA A 109 8.63 -5.41 3.07
CA ALA A 109 9.73 -6.32 2.74
C ALA A 109 10.72 -5.63 1.79
N ALA A 110 12.00 -5.92 1.97
CA ALA A 110 13.05 -5.41 1.09
C ALA A 110 13.79 -6.54 0.37
N ASP A 111 14.19 -6.26 -0.86
CA ASP A 111 15.12 -7.08 -1.65
C ASP A 111 16.02 -6.14 -2.48
N GLY A 112 17.31 -6.08 -2.11
CA GLY A 112 18.27 -5.13 -2.66
C GLY A 112 17.79 -3.68 -2.57
N ASP A 113 17.69 -3.01 -3.73
CA ASP A 113 17.23 -1.62 -3.84
C ASP A 113 15.71 -1.46 -3.70
N TRP A 114 14.95 -2.55 -3.69
CA TRP A 114 13.49 -2.51 -3.65
C TRP A 114 12.93 -2.69 -2.25
N VAL A 115 11.82 -1.99 -1.98
CA VAL A 115 10.92 -2.24 -0.87
C VAL A 115 9.51 -2.38 -1.41
N VAL A 116 8.81 -3.45 -1.04
CA VAL A 116 7.38 -3.58 -1.27
C VAL A 116 6.66 -3.42 0.05
N ASP A 117 5.58 -2.66 0.04
CA ASP A 117 4.69 -2.55 1.19
C ASP A 117 3.29 -3.13 0.90
N LEU A 118 2.57 -3.40 1.99
CA LEU A 118 1.12 -3.44 2.02
C LEU A 118 0.66 -2.44 3.08
N HIS A 119 -0.36 -1.66 2.78
CA HIS A 119 -0.95 -0.74 3.74
C HIS A 119 -2.46 -0.61 3.53
N ARG A 120 -3.20 -0.30 4.60
CA ARG A 120 -4.58 0.19 4.47
C ARG A 120 -4.53 1.67 4.14
N GLY A 121 -5.27 2.11 3.13
CA GLY A 121 -5.39 3.50 2.75
C GLY A 121 -6.85 3.92 2.66
N TRP A 122 -7.20 5.04 3.31
CA TRP A 122 -8.57 5.53 3.34
C TRP A 122 -8.65 7.06 3.26
N SER A 123 -9.79 7.58 2.84
CA SER A 123 -10.08 9.02 2.75
C SER A 123 -10.94 9.50 3.90
N THR A 124 -10.74 10.74 4.36
CA THR A 124 -11.63 11.38 5.36
C THR A 124 -12.40 12.59 4.84
N THR A 125 -12.00 13.19 3.70
CA THR A 125 -12.56 14.48 3.26
C THR A 125 -12.70 14.57 1.73
N PRO A 126 -13.81 14.11 1.12
CA PRO A 126 -14.87 13.32 1.73
C PRO A 126 -14.42 11.88 1.95
N GLU A 127 -15.12 11.19 2.85
CA GLU A 127 -15.02 9.73 2.98
C GLU A 127 -15.47 9.00 1.69
N GLY A 128 -15.17 7.70 1.62
CA GLY A 128 -15.66 6.82 0.56
C GLY A 128 -14.60 6.13 -0.29
N LEU A 129 -13.34 6.13 0.16
CA LEU A 129 -12.30 5.18 -0.25
C LEU A 129 -11.70 4.58 1.00
N ASP A 130 -11.63 3.25 1.07
CA ASP A 130 -10.97 2.49 2.14
C ASP A 130 -10.63 1.11 1.58
N GLN A 131 -9.34 0.86 1.36
CA GLN A 131 -8.88 -0.40 0.77
C GLN A 131 -7.42 -0.67 1.12
N VAL A 132 -6.95 -1.89 0.82
CA VAL A 132 -5.54 -2.23 0.88
C VAL A 132 -4.85 -1.82 -0.41
N TRP A 133 -3.62 -1.31 -0.27
CA TRP A 133 -2.72 -0.94 -1.36
C TRP A 133 -1.42 -1.70 -1.19
N ALA A 134 -0.77 -1.99 -2.31
CA ALA A 134 0.66 -2.33 -2.33
C ALA A 134 1.40 -1.24 -3.09
N LEU A 135 2.57 -0.83 -2.61
CA LEU A 135 3.50 0.04 -3.34
C LEU A 135 4.83 -0.67 -3.47
N ALA A 136 5.44 -0.53 -4.65
CA ALA A 136 6.84 -0.89 -4.86
C ALA A 136 7.68 0.38 -4.90
N PHE A 137 8.68 0.46 -4.05
CA PHE A 137 9.63 1.57 -3.96
C PHE A 137 11.01 1.10 -4.39
N ARG A 138 11.67 1.85 -5.28
CA ARG A 138 13.10 1.68 -5.54
C ARG A 138 13.87 2.79 -4.85
N ILE A 139 14.88 2.42 -4.09
CA ILE A 139 15.69 3.32 -3.28
C ILE A 139 17.12 3.30 -3.78
N LYS A 140 17.71 4.48 -3.95
CA LYS A 140 19.13 4.68 -4.27
C LYS A 140 19.68 5.83 -3.44
N ASN A 141 20.91 5.68 -2.96
CA ASN A 141 21.59 6.71 -2.16
C ASN A 141 20.74 7.23 -0.98
N GLY A 142 20.00 6.32 -0.32
CA GLY A 142 19.12 6.66 0.80
C GLY A 142 17.91 7.53 0.44
N ARG A 143 17.45 7.50 -0.83
CA ARG A 143 16.26 8.23 -1.30
C ARG A 143 15.42 7.38 -2.24
N ILE A 144 14.11 7.59 -2.21
CA ILE A 144 13.14 7.00 -3.13
C ILE A 144 13.34 7.65 -4.50
N VAL A 145 13.76 6.84 -5.48
CA VAL A 145 13.90 7.25 -6.88
C VAL A 145 12.71 6.81 -7.73
N GLU A 146 11.96 5.81 -7.28
CA GLU A 146 10.77 5.32 -7.96
C GLU A 146 9.75 4.79 -6.95
N ALA A 147 8.47 5.06 -7.21
CA ALA A 147 7.36 4.47 -6.49
C ALA A 147 6.25 4.09 -7.48
N VAL A 148 5.65 2.92 -7.31
CA VAL A 148 4.53 2.44 -8.14
C VAL A 148 3.41 1.95 -7.22
N ASN A 149 2.21 2.49 -7.41
CA ASN A 149 1.02 2.09 -6.65
C ASN A 149 0.30 0.90 -7.30
N TYR A 150 -0.25 0.02 -6.46
CA TYR A 150 -1.12 -1.09 -6.84
C TYR A 150 -2.33 -1.13 -5.88
N PRO A 151 -3.48 -0.55 -6.26
CA PRO A 151 -4.70 -0.65 -5.47
C PRO A 151 -5.23 -2.08 -5.43
N GLY A 152 -5.80 -2.50 -4.30
CA GLY A 152 -6.56 -3.74 -4.20
C GLY A 152 -7.85 -3.72 -5.05
N ASP A 153 -8.44 -2.53 -5.24
CA ASP A 153 -9.54 -2.27 -6.16
C ASP A 153 -9.28 -0.96 -6.94
N GLN A 154 -8.76 -1.13 -8.16
CA GLN A 154 -8.51 -0.04 -9.09
C GLN A 154 -9.79 0.72 -9.48
N HIS A 155 -10.90 0.01 -9.65
CA HIS A 155 -12.16 0.65 -10.07
C HIS A 155 -12.72 1.53 -8.96
N ALA A 156 -12.63 1.10 -7.70
CA ALA A 156 -13.00 1.91 -6.55
C ALA A 156 -12.12 3.17 -6.43
N ALA A 157 -10.81 3.03 -6.65
CA ALA A 157 -9.89 4.17 -6.67
C ALA A 157 -10.26 5.17 -7.78
N ASP A 158 -10.47 4.69 -9.01
CA ASP A 158 -10.85 5.54 -10.15
C ASP A 158 -12.15 6.30 -9.87
N ALA A 159 -13.18 5.59 -9.40
CA ALA A 159 -14.49 6.17 -9.10
C ALA A 159 -14.40 7.23 -7.98
N TYR A 160 -13.62 6.97 -6.93
CA TYR A 160 -13.41 7.94 -5.85
C TYR A 160 -12.75 9.21 -6.37
N PHE A 161 -11.61 9.10 -7.06
CA PHE A 161 -10.86 10.28 -7.48
C PHE A 161 -11.60 11.11 -8.54
N TRP A 162 -12.44 10.50 -9.38
CA TRP A 162 -13.34 11.26 -10.26
C TRP A 162 -14.38 12.06 -9.50
N ARG A 163 -14.95 11.48 -8.44
CA ARG A 163 -15.94 12.15 -7.60
C ARG A 163 -15.33 13.34 -6.86
N VAL A 164 -14.09 13.21 -6.38
CA VAL A 164 -13.43 14.23 -5.55
C VAL A 164 -12.77 15.34 -6.37
N TYR A 165 -12.23 15.03 -7.55
CA TYR A 165 -11.45 15.97 -8.36
C TYR A 165 -12.14 16.28 -9.68
N PRO A 166 -13.18 17.14 -9.69
CA PRO A 166 -13.76 17.59 -10.94
C PRO A 166 -12.70 18.34 -11.76
N LEU A 167 -12.50 17.91 -13.00
CA LEU A 167 -11.58 18.58 -13.91
C LEU A 167 -12.13 19.96 -14.30
N ALA A 168 -11.23 20.90 -14.56
CA ALA A 168 -11.58 22.21 -15.09
C ALA A 168 -12.43 22.08 -16.38
N PRO A 169 -13.32 23.04 -16.69
CA PRO A 169 -14.02 23.09 -17.97
C PRO A 169 -13.05 23.05 -19.16
N ILE A 170 -13.49 22.51 -20.30
CA ILE A 170 -12.66 22.30 -21.50
C ILE A 170 -11.77 23.51 -21.85
N PRO A 171 -12.27 24.78 -21.85
CA PRO A 171 -11.44 25.94 -22.19
C PRO A 171 -10.20 26.16 -21.32
N LYS A 172 -10.16 25.57 -20.12
CA LYS A 172 -9.05 25.67 -19.16
C LYS A 172 -8.28 24.35 -18.99
N ARG A 173 -8.74 23.25 -19.58
CA ARG A 173 -8.20 21.91 -19.36
C ARG A 173 -7.06 21.58 -20.31
N LEU A 174 -7.15 22.03 -21.56
CA LEU A 174 -6.17 21.71 -22.58
C LEU A 174 -5.04 22.74 -22.53
N ALA A 175 -3.79 22.26 -22.58
CA ALA A 175 -2.68 23.15 -22.88
C ALA A 175 -3.00 23.88 -24.19
N ARG A 176 -2.65 25.17 -24.28
CA ARG A 176 -2.67 25.83 -25.58
C ARG A 176 -1.74 25.05 -26.49
N SER A 177 -2.29 24.37 -27.50
CA SER A 177 -1.46 23.70 -28.50
C SER A 177 -0.44 24.71 -29.03
N PRO A 178 0.85 24.36 -29.11
CA PRO A 178 1.74 25.10 -29.98
C PRO A 178 1.13 24.99 -31.39
N ARG A 179 0.73 26.13 -31.96
CA ARG A 179 0.41 26.21 -33.38
C ARG A 179 1.69 26.20 -34.17
#